data_AF-X6MSI7-F1
#
_entry.id   AF-X6MSI7-F1
#
_cell.length_a   1.000
_cell.length_b   1.000
_cell.length_c   1.000
_cell.angle_alpha   90.00
_cell.angle_beta   90.00
_cell.angle_gamma   90.00
#
_symmetry.space_group_name_H-M   'P 1'
#
loop_
_entity.id
_entity.type
_entity.pdbx_description
1 polymer ?
#
loop_
_entity_poly.entity_id
_entity_poly.type
_entity_poly.pdbx_seq_one_letter_code
_entity_poly.pdbx_strand_id
1 'polypeptide(L)'
;TLITDCSFVSSITVTALFERSFRKQLITAILFPQNAKGEPVISPNGKYVVRLFLNGCFRKVEIDDYLPVSKAGQLLCSYSTDPNEFWVSLLEKAFLKVMGGYDFPGSTSCEDLHVLTGWIPERVGFHDNTGDLNVETLFFRLESGQEHGDCLITVASKEMSDEQADRVGLVSSHAYAVLRVVHVESQRFLLIKNPWAQKRWKGFIFNFYICDVYVYVYV
;
A
#
# COMPACT_ATOMS: atom_id res chain seq x y z
N THR A 1 12.60 12.16 -5.16
CA THR A 1 11.85 12.13 -3.89
C THR A 1 12.83 11.79 -2.78
N LEU A 2 12.77 12.47 -1.64
CA LEU A 2 13.72 12.26 -0.53
C LEU A 2 13.35 11.01 0.26
N ILE A 3 12.05 10.74 0.42
CA ILE A 3 11.50 9.58 1.12
C ILE A 3 10.44 8.94 0.25
N THR A 4 10.61 7.67 -0.05
CA THR A 4 9.62 6.89 -0.80
C THR A 4 9.46 5.55 -0.13
N ASP A 5 8.64 5.51 0.93
CA ASP A 5 8.30 4.26 1.56
C ASP A 5 7.35 3.46 0.66
N CYS A 6 7.90 2.47 -0.05
CA CYS A 6 7.17 1.74 -1.09
C CYS A 6 5.98 0.95 -0.56
N SER A 7 6.13 0.40 0.64
CA SER A 7 5.08 -0.31 1.37
C SER A 7 3.94 0.64 1.69
N PHE A 8 4.23 1.84 2.22
CA PHE A 8 3.19 2.81 2.56
C PHE A 8 2.38 3.24 1.33
N VAL A 9 3.06 3.55 0.22
CA VAL A 9 2.40 3.90 -1.05
C VAL A 9 1.58 2.73 -1.62
N SER A 10 2.06 1.51 -1.47
CA SER A 10 1.30 0.31 -1.87
C SER A 10 0.06 0.12 -0.99
N SER A 11 0.18 0.36 0.31
CA SER A 11 -0.88 0.26 1.31
C SER A 11 -2.01 1.27 1.06
N ILE A 12 -1.68 2.54 0.82
CA ILE A 12 -2.69 3.55 0.44
C ILE A 12 -3.31 3.25 -0.94
N THR A 13 -2.57 2.59 -1.84
CA THR A 13 -3.09 2.19 -3.16
C THR A 13 -4.16 1.11 -3.03
N VAL A 14 -3.92 0.06 -2.24
CA VAL A 14 -4.89 -1.04 -2.09
C VAL A 14 -6.12 -0.62 -1.29
N THR A 15 -5.96 0.28 -0.32
CA THR A 15 -7.10 0.84 0.42
C THR A 15 -7.95 1.75 -0.47
N ALA A 16 -7.36 2.60 -1.30
CA ALA A 16 -8.09 3.42 -2.28
C ALA A 16 -8.80 2.55 -3.34
N LEU A 17 -8.16 1.46 -3.78
CA LEU A 17 -8.78 0.48 -4.67
C LEU A 17 -10.00 -0.18 -4.02
N PHE A 18 -9.87 -0.61 -2.76
CA PHE A 18 -10.97 -1.18 -1.99
C PHE A 18 -12.17 -0.23 -1.92
N GLU A 19 -11.95 1.04 -1.58
CA GLU A 19 -13.05 2.01 -1.51
C GLU A 19 -13.78 2.14 -2.84
N ARG A 20 -13.03 2.22 -3.94
CA ARG A 20 -13.60 2.33 -5.28
C ARG A 20 -14.41 1.09 -5.66
N SER A 21 -13.92 -0.10 -5.34
CA SER A 21 -14.56 -1.37 -5.68
C SER A 21 -15.84 -1.60 -4.88
N PHE A 22 -15.82 -1.31 -3.58
CA PHE A 22 -16.92 -1.63 -2.67
C PHE A 22 -17.82 -0.44 -2.31
N ARG A 23 -17.45 0.78 -2.74
CA ARG A 23 -18.13 2.03 -2.38
C ARG A 23 -18.26 2.21 -0.86
N LYS A 24 -17.24 1.77 -0.12
CA LYS A 24 -17.12 1.88 1.34
C LYS A 24 -15.92 2.75 1.68
N GLN A 25 -16.11 3.74 2.53
CA GLN A 25 -15.00 4.58 2.97
C GLN A 25 -14.09 3.79 3.93
N LEU A 26 -12.79 3.91 3.70
CA LEU A 26 -11.68 3.29 4.42
C LEU A 26 -10.53 4.30 4.57
N ILE A 27 -9.86 4.68 3.48
CA ILE A 27 -8.75 5.65 3.47
C ILE A 27 -9.25 7.10 3.52
N THR A 28 -10.36 7.42 2.87
CA THR A 28 -11.01 8.74 2.94
C THR A 28 -11.60 9.00 4.33
N ALA A 29 -12.07 7.94 5.01
CA ALA A 29 -12.63 8.01 6.36
C ALA A 29 -11.60 8.38 7.46
N ILE A 30 -10.30 8.40 7.13
CA ILE A 30 -9.26 8.75 8.09
C ILE A 30 -8.70 10.16 7.91
N LEU A 31 -9.04 10.89 6.84
CA LEU A 31 -8.51 12.23 6.56
C LEU A 31 -9.58 13.31 6.80
N PHE A 32 -9.22 14.32 7.60
CA PHE A 32 -10.09 15.43 8.00
C PHE A 32 -9.43 16.78 7.68
N PRO A 33 -10.23 17.85 7.42
CA PRO A 33 -11.69 17.95 7.59
C PRO A 33 -12.49 17.19 6.53
N GLN A 34 -13.74 16.87 6.85
CA GLN A 34 -14.66 16.16 5.96
C GLN A 34 -15.94 16.98 5.75
N ASN A 35 -16.58 16.82 4.59
CA ASN A 35 -17.91 17.36 4.32
C ASN A 35 -19.02 16.53 5.00
N ALA A 36 -20.28 16.90 4.80
CA ALA A 36 -21.44 16.19 5.37
C ALA A 36 -21.58 14.73 4.89
N LYS A 37 -20.90 14.33 3.82
CA LYS A 37 -20.86 12.96 3.29
C LYS A 37 -19.64 12.16 3.80
N GLY A 38 -18.83 12.74 4.69
CA GLY A 38 -17.59 12.10 5.18
C GLY A 38 -16.44 12.15 4.17
N GLU A 39 -16.55 12.92 3.09
CA GLU A 39 -15.49 13.03 2.09
C GLU A 39 -14.48 14.11 2.53
N PRO A 40 -13.16 13.84 2.46
CA PRO A 40 -12.13 14.83 2.79
C PRO A 40 -12.26 16.10 1.94
N VAL A 41 -12.08 17.26 2.58
CA VAL A 41 -12.08 18.56 1.92
C VAL A 41 -10.82 19.35 2.24
N ILE A 42 -10.49 20.29 1.37
CA ILE A 42 -9.38 21.22 1.59
C ILE A 42 -9.67 22.05 2.83
N SER A 43 -8.70 22.09 3.74
CA SER A 43 -8.81 22.87 4.96
C SER A 43 -8.50 24.36 4.69
N PRO A 44 -9.40 25.30 5.01
CA PRO A 44 -9.18 26.72 4.75
C PRO A 44 -8.00 27.35 5.51
N ASN A 45 -7.56 26.71 6.61
CA ASN A 45 -6.45 27.18 7.44
C ASN A 45 -5.19 26.30 7.31
N GLY A 46 -5.15 25.39 6.33
CA GLY A 46 -4.03 24.49 6.09
C GLY A 46 -3.81 23.41 7.14
N LYS A 47 -4.73 23.23 8.11
CA LYS A 47 -4.62 22.20 9.15
C LYS A 47 -5.50 21.00 8.86
N TYR A 48 -4.92 19.81 8.98
CA TYR A 48 -5.57 18.53 8.74
C TYR A 48 -5.41 17.61 9.95
N VAL A 49 -6.30 16.64 10.06
CA VAL A 49 -6.17 15.56 11.04
C VAL A 49 -6.25 14.23 10.31
N VAL A 50 -5.32 13.34 10.60
CA VAL A 50 -5.35 11.95 10.12
C VAL A 50 -5.61 11.04 11.32
N ARG A 51 -6.58 10.12 11.17
CA ARG A 51 -6.93 9.14 12.20
C ARG A 51 -6.18 7.83 11.93
N LEU A 52 -5.17 7.54 12.74
CA LEU A 52 -4.34 6.34 12.60
C LEU A 52 -4.57 5.37 13.75
N PHE A 53 -4.56 4.06 13.50
CA PHE A 53 -4.66 3.01 14.49
C PHE A 53 -3.29 2.73 15.09
N LEU A 54 -3.10 3.08 16.36
CA LEU A 54 -1.79 3.05 17.02
C LEU A 54 -1.93 2.47 18.43
N ASN A 55 -1.19 1.39 18.70
CA ASN A 55 -1.20 0.69 19.99
C ASN A 55 -2.62 0.28 20.44
N GLY A 56 -3.40 -0.31 19.52
CA GLY A 56 -4.71 -0.89 19.81
C GLY A 56 -5.90 0.08 19.77
N CYS A 57 -5.70 1.36 19.43
CA CYS A 57 -6.81 2.30 19.29
C CYS A 57 -6.55 3.39 18.23
N PHE A 58 -7.63 3.96 17.69
CA PHE A 58 -7.53 5.10 16.76
C PHE A 58 -7.12 6.39 17.49
N ARG A 59 -6.11 7.07 16.95
CA ARG A 59 -5.55 8.32 17.47
C ARG A 59 -5.61 9.41 16.40
N LYS A 60 -5.81 10.66 16.86
CA LYS A 60 -5.78 11.84 16.00
C LYS A 60 -4.35 12.31 15.84
N VAL A 61 -3.90 12.44 14.59
CA VAL A 61 -2.59 12.98 14.22
C VAL A 61 -2.82 14.29 13.49
N GLU A 62 -2.55 15.40 14.17
CA GLU A 62 -2.70 16.73 13.60
C GLU A 62 -1.48 17.08 12.75
N ILE A 63 -1.69 17.60 11.54
CA ILE A 63 -0.63 18.05 10.64
C ILE A 63 -1.06 19.37 9.97
N ASP A 64 -0.08 20.18 9.59
CA ASP A 64 -0.29 21.25 8.62
C ASP A 64 0.02 20.76 7.18
N ASP A 65 -0.16 21.62 6.18
CA ASP A 65 0.09 21.35 4.77
C ASP A 65 1.48 21.80 4.27
N TYR A 66 2.40 22.18 5.16
CA TYR A 66 3.78 22.47 4.77
C TYR A 66 4.52 21.16 4.44
N LEU A 67 4.84 20.95 3.16
CA LEU A 67 5.51 19.75 2.69
C LEU A 67 6.96 20.04 2.26
N PRO A 68 7.90 19.08 2.43
CA PRO A 68 9.26 19.23 1.94
C PRO A 68 9.28 19.38 0.40
N VAL A 69 9.94 20.44 -0.07
CA VAL A 69 10.16 20.72 -1.49
C VAL A 69 11.64 20.88 -1.80
N SER A 70 12.03 20.50 -3.02
CA SER A 70 13.38 20.71 -3.52
C SER A 70 13.62 22.19 -3.83
N LYS A 71 14.89 22.57 -4.06
CA LYS A 71 15.23 23.93 -4.54
C LYS A 71 14.53 24.30 -5.85
N ALA A 72 14.15 23.30 -6.66
CA ALA A 72 13.40 23.46 -7.90
C ALA A 72 11.87 23.46 -7.69
N GLY A 73 11.39 23.48 -6.44
CA GLY A 73 9.97 23.49 -6.10
C GLY A 73 9.26 22.15 -6.26
N GLN A 74 9.99 21.05 -6.41
CA GLN A 74 9.40 19.72 -6.55
C GLN A 74 9.16 19.07 -5.19
N LEU A 75 8.00 18.43 -5.00
CA LEU A 75 7.71 17.68 -3.77
C LEU A 75 8.74 16.56 -3.54
N LEU A 76 9.21 16.47 -2.31
CA LEU A 76 10.19 15.46 -1.87
C LEU A 76 9.53 14.30 -1.09
N CYS A 77 8.21 14.35 -0.91
CA CYS A 77 7.34 13.31 -0.36
C CYS A 77 6.67 12.50 -1.49
N SER A 78 5.93 11.45 -1.15
CA SER A 78 5.04 10.76 -2.09
C SER A 78 3.92 11.69 -2.56
N TYR A 79 3.62 11.70 -3.86
CA TYR A 79 2.61 12.55 -4.47
C TYR A 79 1.82 11.82 -5.56
N SER A 80 0.60 12.29 -5.83
CA SER A 80 -0.22 11.80 -6.95
C SER A 80 0.25 12.39 -8.28
N THR A 81 0.02 11.66 -9.38
CA THR A 81 0.20 12.22 -10.72
C THR A 81 -0.83 13.28 -11.06
N ASP A 82 -1.96 13.34 -10.33
CA ASP A 82 -2.89 14.45 -10.40
C ASP A 82 -2.40 15.58 -9.48
N PRO A 83 -2.05 16.77 -10.02
CA PRO A 83 -1.56 17.89 -9.21
C PRO A 83 -2.63 18.46 -8.26
N ASN A 84 -3.90 18.09 -8.41
CA ASN A 84 -4.98 18.50 -7.51
C ASN A 84 -5.16 17.55 -6.32
N GLU A 85 -4.43 16.44 -6.27
CA GLU A 85 -4.50 15.44 -5.21
C GLU A 85 -3.35 15.58 -4.21
N PHE A 86 -3.66 16.16 -3.05
CA PHE A 86 -2.70 16.36 -1.95
C PHE A 86 -2.76 15.29 -0.86
N TRP A 87 -3.79 14.43 -0.91
CA TRP A 87 -4.10 13.48 0.15
C TRP A 87 -2.97 12.47 0.39
N VAL A 88 -2.27 12.04 -0.67
CA VAL A 88 -1.12 11.11 -0.58
C VAL A 88 -0.04 11.69 0.33
N SER A 89 0.38 12.93 0.06
CA SER A 89 1.44 13.59 0.81
C SER A 89 1.03 13.91 2.25
N LEU A 90 -0.25 14.25 2.47
CA LEU A 90 -0.79 14.49 3.81
C LEU A 90 -0.82 13.21 4.65
N LEU A 91 -1.25 12.08 4.08
CA LEU A 91 -1.24 10.79 4.77
C LEU A 91 0.19 10.35 5.10
N GLU A 92 1.12 10.47 4.15
CA GLU A 92 2.53 10.16 4.38
C GLU A 92 3.11 11.03 5.50
N LYS A 93 2.84 12.34 5.49
CA LYS A 93 3.29 13.25 6.55
C LYS A 93 2.75 12.86 7.92
N ALA A 94 1.47 12.51 8.04
CA ALA A 94 0.89 12.08 9.31
C ALA A 94 1.49 10.75 9.79
N PHE A 95 1.71 9.81 8.88
CA PHE A 95 2.36 8.54 9.18
C PHE A 95 3.79 8.76 9.67
N LEU A 96 4.62 9.49 8.91
CA LEU A 96 5.99 9.79 9.29
C LEU A 96 6.08 10.58 10.60
N LYS A 97 5.12 11.48 10.88
CA LYS A 97 5.05 12.19 12.17
C LYS A 97 4.97 11.25 13.36
N VAL A 98 4.26 10.12 13.24
CA VAL A 98 4.16 9.13 14.32
C VAL A 98 5.29 8.11 14.30
N MET A 99 5.97 7.95 13.16
CA MET A 99 7.09 7.02 13.00
C MET A 99 8.48 7.63 13.30
N GLY A 100 8.54 8.87 13.79
CA GLY A 100 9.80 9.53 14.19
C GLY A 100 10.31 10.61 13.24
N GLY A 101 9.58 10.90 12.16
CA GLY A 101 9.87 11.97 11.21
C GLY A 101 10.25 11.47 9.83
N TYR A 102 10.83 12.36 9.03
CA TYR A 102 11.25 12.09 7.65
C TYR A 102 12.56 11.28 7.57
N ASP A 103 13.32 11.15 8.65
CA ASP A 103 14.45 10.20 8.73
C ASP A 103 13.91 8.79 9.04
N PHE A 104 13.17 8.22 8.09
CA PHE A 104 12.43 6.97 8.25
C PHE A 104 13.06 5.86 7.41
N PRO A 105 13.49 4.73 8.01
CA PRO A 105 14.21 3.67 7.31
C PRO A 105 13.31 2.84 6.36
N GLY A 106 11.99 3.02 6.42
CA GLY A 106 11.00 2.23 5.69
C GLY A 106 10.18 1.36 6.63
N SER A 107 9.11 0.78 6.08
CA SER A 107 8.16 -0.06 6.81
C SER A 107 7.86 -1.34 6.03
N THR A 108 6.99 -2.17 6.61
CA THR A 108 6.30 -3.24 5.88
C THR A 108 4.85 -2.83 5.63
N SER A 109 4.25 -3.38 4.57
CA SER A 109 2.80 -3.19 4.37
C SER A 109 1.99 -3.70 5.56
N CYS A 110 2.56 -4.59 6.39
CA CYS A 110 1.94 -5.13 7.60
C CYS A 110 1.62 -4.04 8.58
N GLU A 111 2.64 -3.25 8.87
CA GLU A 111 2.56 -2.13 9.78
C GLU A 111 1.69 -1.04 9.17
N ASP A 112 1.90 -0.70 7.90
CA ASP A 112 1.18 0.38 7.24
C ASP A 112 -0.33 0.16 7.21
N LEU A 113 -0.78 -0.99 6.70
CA LEU A 113 -2.21 -1.27 6.56
C LEU A 113 -2.86 -1.43 7.92
N HIS A 114 -2.17 -2.01 8.89
CA HIS A 114 -2.66 -2.06 10.25
C HIS A 114 -2.82 -0.65 10.84
N VAL A 115 -1.85 0.24 10.64
CA VAL A 115 -1.90 1.64 11.10
C VAL A 115 -2.99 2.43 10.37
N LEU A 116 -3.19 2.20 9.08
CA LEU A 116 -4.19 2.93 8.29
C LEU A 116 -5.63 2.46 8.56
N THR A 117 -5.83 1.16 8.82
CA THR A 117 -7.17 0.54 8.80
C THR A 117 -7.59 -0.08 10.13
N GLY A 118 -6.64 -0.49 10.97
CA GLY A 118 -6.88 -1.35 12.13
C GLY A 118 -7.17 -2.81 11.77
N TRP A 119 -7.14 -3.21 10.50
CA TRP A 119 -7.37 -4.58 10.06
C TRP A 119 -6.22 -5.49 10.49
N ILE A 120 -6.50 -6.79 10.61
CA ILE A 120 -5.52 -7.76 11.14
C ILE A 120 -4.58 -8.21 10.01
N PRO A 121 -3.26 -8.06 10.17
CA PRO A 121 -2.29 -8.51 9.16
C PRO A 121 -2.09 -10.03 9.22
N GLU A 122 -1.92 -10.64 8.05
CA GLU A 122 -1.47 -12.01 7.83
C GLU A 122 -0.31 -11.98 6.81
N ARG A 123 0.80 -12.67 7.11
CA ARG A 123 1.93 -12.82 6.19
C ARG A 123 2.02 -14.25 5.71
N VAL A 124 2.11 -14.43 4.40
CA VAL A 124 2.25 -15.74 3.75
C VAL A 124 3.48 -15.73 2.86
N GLY A 125 4.49 -16.53 3.19
CA GLY A 125 5.68 -16.70 2.36
C GLY A 125 5.48 -17.82 1.35
N PHE A 126 5.91 -17.65 0.09
CA PHE A 126 5.79 -18.73 -0.90
C PHE A 126 6.90 -19.80 -0.82
N HIS A 127 7.88 -19.58 0.04
CA HIS A 127 9.08 -20.41 0.19
C HIS A 127 9.12 -21.16 1.52
N ASP A 128 8.01 -21.73 1.97
CA ASP A 128 8.07 -22.69 3.07
C ASP A 128 8.49 -24.06 2.53
N ASN A 129 9.75 -24.41 2.78
CA ASN A 129 10.32 -25.76 2.60
C ASN A 129 9.63 -26.84 3.46
N THR A 130 8.55 -26.51 4.17
CA THR A 130 7.80 -27.43 5.03
C THR A 130 6.75 -28.24 4.27
N GLY A 131 6.38 -27.85 3.05
CA GLY A 131 5.42 -28.58 2.21
C GLY A 131 3.95 -28.40 2.59
N ASP A 132 3.64 -27.55 3.60
CA ASP A 132 2.28 -27.38 4.13
C ASP A 132 1.44 -26.33 3.37
N LEU A 133 2.07 -25.48 2.54
CA LEU A 133 1.36 -24.43 1.80
C LEU A 133 0.64 -24.99 0.57
N ASN A 134 -0.67 -25.15 0.70
CA ASN A 134 -1.53 -25.40 -0.46
C ASN A 134 -1.77 -24.11 -1.24
N VAL A 135 -0.97 -23.90 -2.30
CA VAL A 135 -1.05 -22.73 -3.19
C VAL A 135 -2.43 -22.57 -3.84
N GLU A 136 -3.12 -23.67 -4.16
CA GLU A 136 -4.51 -23.61 -4.67
C GLU A 136 -5.44 -22.98 -3.64
N THR A 137 -5.42 -23.49 -2.41
CA THR A 137 -6.26 -22.98 -1.32
C THR A 137 -5.94 -21.52 -1.02
N LEU A 138 -4.65 -21.14 -1.00
CA LEU A 138 -4.23 -19.75 -0.79
C LEU A 138 -4.80 -18.86 -1.90
N PHE A 139 -4.60 -19.23 -3.17
CA PHE A 139 -5.03 -18.40 -4.28
C PHE A 139 -6.55 -18.26 -4.34
N PHE A 140 -7.30 -19.34 -4.08
CA PHE A 140 -8.75 -19.29 -3.93
C PHE A 140 -9.19 -18.36 -2.79
N ARG A 141 -8.50 -18.42 -1.64
CA ARG A 141 -8.78 -17.51 -0.50
C ARG A 141 -8.49 -16.05 -0.85
N LEU A 142 -7.40 -15.78 -1.57
CA LEU A 142 -7.04 -14.42 -2.03
C LEU A 142 -8.06 -13.88 -3.03
N GLU A 143 -8.45 -14.69 -4.01
CA GLU A 143 -9.43 -14.31 -5.03
C GLU A 143 -10.80 -14.03 -4.40
N SER A 144 -11.30 -14.98 -3.60
CA SER A 144 -12.57 -14.83 -2.88
C SER A 144 -12.55 -13.64 -1.93
N GLY A 145 -11.50 -13.49 -1.11
CA GLY A 145 -11.40 -12.38 -0.17
C GLY A 145 -11.33 -11.01 -0.86
N GLN A 146 -10.64 -10.91 -1.99
CA GLN A 146 -10.59 -9.67 -2.78
C GLN A 146 -11.93 -9.39 -3.48
N GLU A 147 -12.67 -10.41 -3.93
CA GLU A 147 -13.98 -10.27 -4.57
C GLU A 147 -15.06 -9.80 -3.58
N HIS A 148 -15.04 -10.31 -2.35
CA HIS A 148 -16.01 -9.97 -1.31
C HIS A 148 -15.63 -8.72 -0.49
N GLY A 149 -14.38 -8.27 -0.59
CA GLY A 149 -13.87 -7.12 0.17
C GLY A 149 -13.54 -7.48 1.61
N ASP A 150 -13.19 -8.75 1.84
CA ASP A 150 -12.79 -9.26 3.14
C ASP A 150 -11.30 -9.06 3.38
N CYS A 151 -10.52 -8.78 2.32
CA CYS A 151 -9.11 -8.50 2.48
C CYS A 151 -8.52 -7.42 1.57
N LEU A 152 -7.40 -6.86 2.03
CA LEU A 152 -6.46 -6.07 1.24
C LEU A 152 -5.21 -6.91 1.00
N ILE A 153 -4.56 -6.77 -0.16
CA ILE A 153 -3.46 -7.65 -0.55
C ILE A 153 -2.30 -6.84 -1.10
N THR A 154 -1.11 -7.04 -0.53
CA THR A 154 0.16 -6.55 -1.10
C THR A 154 1.12 -7.71 -1.29
N VAL A 155 2.15 -7.52 -2.11
CA VAL A 155 3.24 -8.49 -2.24
C VAL A 155 4.57 -7.79 -2.12
N ALA A 156 5.59 -8.48 -1.64
CA ALA A 156 6.95 -7.97 -1.68
C ALA A 156 7.92 -8.94 -2.35
N SER A 157 8.93 -8.35 -2.96
CA SER A 157 10.13 -9.06 -3.39
C SER A 157 11.11 -9.18 -2.23
N LYS A 158 11.88 -10.27 -2.22
CA LYS A 158 13.06 -10.40 -1.37
C LYS A 158 14.24 -9.63 -1.97
N GLU A 159 15.34 -9.62 -1.23
CA GLU A 159 16.62 -9.20 -1.77
C GLU A 159 16.98 -10.04 -3.00
N MET A 160 17.30 -9.36 -4.09
CA MET A 160 17.72 -9.89 -5.38
C MET A 160 18.94 -9.11 -5.87
N SER A 161 19.79 -9.76 -6.67
CA SER A 161 20.86 -9.06 -7.39
C SER A 161 20.28 -8.14 -8.48
N ASP A 162 21.05 -7.14 -8.92
CA ASP A 162 20.62 -6.22 -9.99
C ASP A 162 20.31 -6.97 -11.29
N GLU A 163 21.10 -8.01 -11.62
CA GLU A 163 20.86 -8.84 -12.81
C GLU A 163 19.57 -9.65 -12.69
N GLN A 164 19.26 -10.18 -11.50
CA GLN A 164 18.02 -10.88 -11.25
C GLN A 164 16.83 -9.92 -11.36
N ALA A 165 16.92 -8.77 -10.69
CA ALA A 165 15.90 -7.72 -10.68
C ALA A 165 15.58 -7.24 -12.11
N ASP A 166 16.60 -6.98 -12.93
CA ASP A 166 16.42 -6.57 -14.33
C ASP A 166 15.88 -7.68 -15.22
N ARG A 167 16.28 -8.94 -14.98
CA ARG A 167 15.75 -10.10 -15.71
C ARG A 167 14.27 -10.31 -15.45
N VAL A 168 13.82 -10.20 -14.19
CA VAL A 168 12.39 -10.37 -13.86
C VAL A 168 11.60 -9.07 -14.06
N GLY A 169 12.25 -7.92 -14.10
CA GLY A 169 11.60 -6.60 -14.17
C GLY A 169 10.93 -6.18 -12.86
N LEU A 170 11.39 -6.70 -11.72
CA LEU A 170 10.98 -6.32 -10.38
C LEU A 170 12.10 -5.55 -9.69
N VAL A 171 11.77 -4.84 -8.63
CA VAL A 171 12.69 -4.09 -7.77
C VAL A 171 13.03 -4.99 -6.59
N SER A 172 14.29 -5.04 -6.18
CA SER A 172 14.76 -5.79 -5.01
C SER A 172 14.20 -5.16 -3.72
N SER A 173 13.82 -5.98 -2.73
CA SER A 173 13.31 -5.54 -1.42
C SER A 173 12.22 -4.47 -1.49
N HIS A 174 11.18 -4.74 -2.28
CA HIS A 174 10.18 -3.74 -2.66
C HIS A 174 8.76 -4.26 -2.52
N ALA A 175 7.86 -3.40 -2.05
CA ALA A 175 6.44 -3.69 -1.92
C ALA A 175 5.64 -3.26 -3.15
N TYR A 176 4.60 -4.04 -3.46
CA TYR A 176 3.69 -3.82 -4.57
C TYR A 176 2.25 -3.96 -4.10
N ALA A 177 1.39 -3.08 -4.61
CA ALA A 177 -0.06 -3.20 -4.42
C ALA A 177 -0.61 -4.29 -5.34
N VAL A 178 -1.35 -5.28 -4.81
CA VAL A 178 -2.11 -6.21 -5.65
C VAL A 178 -3.41 -5.54 -6.04
N LEU A 179 -3.57 -5.29 -7.34
CA LEU A 179 -4.77 -4.69 -7.91
C LEU A 179 -5.85 -5.71 -8.26
N ARG A 180 -5.41 -6.93 -8.62
CA ARG A 180 -6.34 -8.00 -8.99
C ARG A 180 -5.68 -9.36 -8.84
N VAL A 181 -6.32 -10.23 -8.09
CA VAL A 181 -6.14 -11.69 -8.16
C VAL A 181 -7.05 -12.26 -9.26
N VAL A 182 -6.50 -13.07 -10.17
CA VAL A 182 -7.28 -13.68 -11.27
C VAL A 182 -6.87 -15.12 -11.49
N HIS A 183 -7.86 -16.00 -11.54
CA HIS A 183 -7.72 -17.35 -12.07
C HIS A 183 -8.24 -17.42 -13.52
N VAL A 184 -7.39 -17.82 -14.47
CA VAL A 184 -7.77 -18.06 -15.88
C VAL A 184 -7.31 -19.45 -16.28
N GLU A 185 -8.27 -20.32 -16.65
CA GLU A 185 -8.01 -21.73 -16.96
C GLU A 185 -7.29 -22.46 -15.80
N SER A 186 -6.05 -22.89 -15.99
CA SER A 186 -5.19 -23.51 -14.98
C SER A 186 -4.12 -22.56 -14.42
N GLN A 187 -4.15 -21.30 -14.83
CA GLN A 187 -3.12 -20.31 -14.54
C GLN A 187 -3.59 -19.21 -13.59
N ARG A 188 -2.69 -18.82 -12.70
CA ARG A 188 -2.95 -17.89 -11.60
C ARG A 188 -2.15 -16.62 -11.79
N PHE A 189 -2.84 -15.48 -11.72
CA PHE A 189 -2.24 -14.18 -12.00
C PHE A 189 -2.51 -13.19 -10.89
N LEU A 190 -1.46 -12.45 -10.53
CA LEU A 190 -1.56 -11.25 -9.72
C LEU A 190 -1.23 -10.04 -10.60
N LEU A 191 -2.22 -9.16 -10.79
CA LEU A 191 -1.98 -7.83 -11.34
C LEU A 191 -1.43 -6.95 -10.23
N ILE A 192 -0.15 -6.58 -10.30
CA ILE A 192 0.53 -5.78 -9.28
C ILE A 192 0.88 -4.40 -9.80
N LYS A 193 0.85 -3.39 -8.92
CA LYS A 193 1.28 -2.02 -9.20
C LYS A 193 2.55 -1.70 -8.45
N ASN A 194 3.56 -1.26 -9.18
CA ASN A 194 4.76 -0.67 -8.61
C ASN A 194 4.43 0.75 -8.11
N PRO A 195 4.61 1.06 -6.81
CA PRO A 195 4.42 2.41 -6.27
C PRO A 195 5.40 3.42 -6.88
N TRP A 196 6.60 2.99 -7.27
CA TRP A 196 7.56 3.84 -7.97
C TRP A 196 7.31 3.72 -9.47
N ALA A 197 6.88 4.80 -10.12
CA ALA A 197 6.53 4.84 -11.54
C ALA A 197 7.72 4.59 -12.52
N GLN A 198 8.78 3.92 -12.07
CA GLN A 198 10.07 3.80 -12.76
C GLN A 198 10.32 2.44 -13.44
N LYS A 199 9.82 1.32 -12.89
CA LYS A 199 10.01 -0.02 -13.49
C LYS A 199 8.69 -0.78 -13.61
N ARG A 200 8.46 -1.38 -14.78
CA ARG A 200 7.36 -2.33 -15.07
C ARG A 200 7.95 -3.71 -15.32
N TRP A 201 7.20 -4.74 -14.95
CA TRP A 201 7.56 -6.14 -15.21
C TRP A 201 7.78 -6.37 -16.71
N LYS A 202 8.85 -7.10 -17.04
CA LYS A 202 9.30 -7.38 -18.42
C LYS A 202 9.26 -8.86 -18.81
N GLY A 203 8.84 -9.73 -17.90
CA GLY A 203 8.79 -11.18 -18.13
C GLY A 203 7.70 -11.59 -19.12
N PHE A 204 7.75 -12.86 -19.53
CA PHE A 204 6.63 -13.56 -20.18
C PHE A 204 5.75 -14.23 -19.12
N ILE A 205 4.46 -14.41 -19.42
CA ILE A 205 3.36 -14.82 -18.51
C ILE A 205 3.56 -16.17 -17.78
N PHE A 206 4.68 -16.88 -18.03
CA PHE A 206 4.95 -18.18 -17.46
C PHE A 206 5.92 -18.08 -16.27
N ASN A 207 5.36 -18.26 -15.07
CA ASN A 207 6.02 -18.40 -13.76
C ASN A 207 6.42 -17.10 -13.05
N PHE A 208 5.61 -16.74 -12.05
CA PHE A 208 5.91 -15.71 -11.06
C PHE A 208 6.82 -16.30 -9.96
N TYR A 209 7.93 -15.61 -9.66
CA TYR A 209 8.64 -15.77 -8.39
C TYR A 209 8.23 -14.59 -7.50
N ILE A 210 7.08 -14.70 -6.83
CA ILE A 210 6.70 -13.75 -5.78
C ILE A 210 7.27 -14.29 -4.49
N CYS A 211 8.02 -13.44 -3.78
CA CYS A 211 8.81 -13.91 -2.67
C CYS A 211 8.02 -13.92 -1.36
N ASP A 212 7.02 -13.05 -1.19
CA ASP A 212 6.06 -13.04 -0.06
C ASP A 212 4.75 -12.33 -0.47
N VAL A 213 3.59 -12.81 0.00
CA VAL A 213 2.28 -12.14 -0.06
C VAL A 213 1.86 -11.72 1.34
N TYR A 214 1.35 -10.50 1.45
CA TYR A 214 0.76 -9.96 2.67
C TYR A 214 -0.73 -9.76 2.45
N VAL A 215 -1.53 -10.32 3.35
CA VAL A 215 -2.99 -10.27 3.32
C VAL A 215 -3.47 -9.56 4.58
N TYR A 216 -4.49 -8.72 4.48
CA TYR A 216 -5.06 -8.00 5.62
C TYR A 216 -6.53 -8.29 5.65
N VAL A 217 -7.02 -8.90 6.72
CA VAL A 217 -8.39 -9.40 6.78
C VAL A 217 -9.24 -8.48 7.65
N TYR A 218 -10.46 -8.20 7.18
CA TYR A 218 -11.53 -7.56 7.94
C TYR A 218 -12.25 -8.61 8.81
N VAL A 219 -12.41 -8.32 10.11
CA VAL A 219 -13.14 -9.17 11.07
C VAL A 219 -14.37 -8.43 11.58
#